data_AF-A0A7Y5VNB2-F1
#
_entry.id   AF-A0A7Y5VNB2-F1
#
_cell.length_a   1.000
_cell.length_b   1.000
_cell.length_c   1.000
_cell.angle_alpha   90.00
_cell.angle_beta   90.00
_cell.angle_gamma   90.00
#
_symmetry.space_group_name_H-M   'P 1'
#
loop_
_entity.id
_entity.type
_entity.pdbx_description
1 polymer ?
#
loop_
_entity_poly.entity_id
_entity_poly.type
_entity_poly.pdbx_seq_one_letter_code
_entity_poly.pdbx_strand_id
1 'polypeptide(L)'
;MSRFGWPIFVLTTALVLAGCQTYSPKPLDLERLKESWPLRDTNSEAVRAFAEKLETGAAQPTVYDPSNGVTLREAEIIALFFNAQLRVARLEAAVPLASAEHAGLWQDPELSADTLRVLDSVDEPWILGAGLSITIPLSGRLGAEEDKASAEALAALAEVREQEWL
;
A
#
# COMPACT_ATOMS: atom_id res chain seq x y z
N MET A 1 61.39 5.45 -7.94
CA MET A 1 60.67 4.28 -8.51
C MET A 1 61.18 3.03 -7.82
N SER A 2 60.44 2.11 -7.20
CA SER A 2 59.02 1.90 -6.94
C SER A 2 58.98 0.82 -5.83
N ARG A 3 58.67 1.19 -4.58
CA ARG A 3 58.57 0.25 -3.44
C ARG A 3 57.24 0.29 -2.69
N PHE A 4 56.23 0.97 -3.23
CA PHE A 4 54.96 1.23 -2.54
C PHE A 4 53.80 0.28 -2.91
N GLY A 5 53.98 -0.65 -3.86
CA GLY A 5 52.88 -1.47 -4.40
C GLY A 5 52.73 -2.87 -3.81
N TRP A 6 53.77 -3.42 -3.15
CA TRP A 6 53.79 -4.81 -2.71
C TRP A 6 52.83 -5.15 -1.55
N PRO A 7 52.72 -4.34 -0.47
CA PRO A 7 51.85 -4.72 0.65
C PRO A 7 50.36 -4.58 0.31
N ILE A 8 50.02 -3.64 -0.58
CA ILE A 8 48.64 -3.41 -1.00
C ILE A 8 48.17 -4.60 -1.85
N PHE A 9 48.96 -5.04 -2.83
CA PHE A 9 48.57 -6.14 -3.74
C PHE A 9 48.34 -7.48 -3.01
N VAL A 10 49.13 -7.75 -1.96
CA VAL A 10 48.97 -8.94 -1.12
C VAL A 10 47.69 -8.88 -0.29
N LEU A 11 47.37 -7.69 0.27
CA LEU A 11 46.17 -7.50 1.07
C LEU A 11 44.88 -7.61 0.24
N THR A 12 44.85 -7.04 -0.97
CA THR A 12 43.69 -7.14 -1.87
C THR A 12 43.47 -8.58 -2.35
N THR A 13 44.55 -9.31 -2.62
CA THR A 13 44.46 -10.72 -3.06
C THR A 13 43.92 -11.62 -1.94
N ALA A 14 44.34 -11.40 -0.68
CA ALA A 14 43.83 -12.14 0.47
C ALA A 14 42.33 -11.87 0.71
N LEU A 15 41.86 -10.64 0.48
CA LEU A 15 40.45 -10.28 0.66
C LEU A 15 39.53 -10.95 -0.38
N VAL A 16 39.99 -11.08 -1.63
CA VAL A 16 39.23 -11.72 -2.70
C VAL A 16 39.11 -13.24 -2.47
N LEU A 17 40.15 -13.88 -1.94
CA LEU A 17 40.15 -15.32 -1.65
C LEU A 17 39.29 -15.70 -0.42
N ALA A 18 39.10 -14.78 0.53
CA ALA A 18 38.25 -15.00 1.70
C ALA A 18 36.74 -14.82 1.42
N GLY A 19 36.37 -14.30 0.23
CA GLY A 19 34.98 -14.09 -0.19
C GLY A 19 34.29 -15.32 -0.78
N CYS A 20 35.01 -16.42 -1.02
CA CYS A 20 34.42 -17.68 -1.51
C CYS A 20 33.71 -18.42 -0.37
N GLN A 21 32.55 -17.92 0.05
CA GLN A 21 31.59 -18.70 0.81
C GLN A 21 31.03 -19.80 -0.09
N THR A 22 31.54 -21.03 0.09
CA THR A 22 30.98 -22.22 -0.54
C THR A 22 29.58 -22.44 0.00
N TYR A 23 28.58 -22.27 -0.86
CA TYR A 23 27.21 -22.67 -0.58
C TYR A 23 27.15 -24.19 -0.48
N SER A 24 27.00 -24.70 0.74
CA SER A 24 26.68 -26.11 0.96
C SER A 24 25.16 -26.26 1.00
N PRO A 25 24.53 -26.96 0.04
CA PRO A 25 23.10 -27.18 0.07
C PRO A 25 22.76 -27.96 1.33
N LYS A 26 22.06 -27.31 2.27
CA LYS A 26 21.49 -27.96 3.44
C LYS A 26 20.11 -28.49 3.02
N PRO A 27 19.96 -29.80 2.75
CA PRO A 27 18.68 -30.34 2.32
C PRO A 27 17.63 -30.07 3.41
N LEU A 28 16.44 -29.66 2.97
CA LEU A 28 15.31 -29.41 3.86
C LEU A 28 14.88 -30.74 4.48
N ASP A 29 15.07 -30.86 5.79
CA ASP A 29 14.70 -32.04 6.58
C ASP A 29 13.17 -32.07 6.76
N LEU A 30 12.50 -32.80 5.87
CA LEU A 30 11.04 -32.89 5.82
C LEU A 30 10.45 -33.58 7.06
N GLU A 31 11.18 -34.53 7.66
CA GLU A 31 10.72 -35.24 8.86
C GLU A 31 10.75 -34.30 10.07
N ARG A 32 11.86 -33.59 10.28
CA ARG A 32 11.93 -32.56 11.33
C ARG A 32 10.91 -31.44 11.12
N LEU A 33 10.65 -31.06 9.88
CA LEU A 33 9.61 -30.07 9.56
C LEU A 33 8.22 -30.60 9.94
N LYS A 34 7.92 -31.85 9.61
CA LYS A 34 6.66 -32.51 9.93
C LYS A 34 6.46 -32.68 11.44
N GLU A 35 7.51 -32.99 12.19
CA GLU A 35 7.49 -33.08 13.66
C GLU A 35 7.29 -31.72 14.34
N SER A 36 7.82 -30.64 13.75
CA SER A 36 7.68 -29.28 14.30
C SER A 36 6.41 -28.55 13.87
N TRP A 37 5.69 -29.06 12.86
CA TRP A 37 4.47 -28.44 12.36
C TRP A 37 3.32 -28.37 13.39
N PRO A 38 3.04 -29.42 14.21
CA PRO A 38 1.99 -29.37 15.22
C PRO A 38 2.25 -28.33 16.32
N LEU A 39 3.51 -27.99 16.57
CA LEU A 39 3.89 -26.94 17.55
C LEU A 39 3.57 -25.52 17.06
N ARG A 40 3.32 -25.37 15.75
CA ARG A 40 2.96 -24.10 15.11
C ARG A 40 1.48 -24.03 14.72
N ASP A 41 0.71 -25.06 15.07
CA ASP A 41 -0.74 -25.01 14.87
C ASP A 41 -1.32 -23.85 15.70
N THR A 42 -2.28 -23.16 15.10
CA THR A 42 -3.07 -22.09 15.73
C THR A 42 -3.74 -22.54 17.03
N ASN A 43 -4.02 -23.84 17.18
CA ASN A 43 -4.57 -24.44 18.39
C ASN A 43 -3.53 -24.96 19.38
N SER A 44 -2.24 -24.85 19.08
CA SER A 44 -1.18 -25.26 20.01
C SER A 44 -1.24 -24.44 21.31
N GLU A 45 -0.83 -25.06 22.41
CA GLU A 45 -0.81 -24.40 23.73
C GLU A 45 0.10 -23.17 23.73
N ALA A 46 1.24 -23.23 23.04
CA ALA A 46 2.17 -22.11 22.92
C ALA A 46 1.53 -20.90 22.20
N VAL A 47 0.80 -21.15 21.11
CA VAL A 47 0.10 -20.08 20.38
C VAL A 47 -1.04 -19.50 21.21
N ARG A 48 -1.82 -20.33 21.90
CA ARG A 48 -2.90 -19.87 22.80
C ARG A 48 -2.37 -19.07 23.98
N ALA A 49 -1.33 -19.54 24.66
CA ALA A 49 -0.71 -18.81 25.77
C ALA A 49 -0.09 -17.48 25.32
N PHE A 50 0.45 -17.41 24.10
CA PHE A 50 0.91 -16.16 23.53
C PHE A 50 -0.24 -15.22 23.16
N ALA A 51 -1.33 -15.74 22.58
CA ALA A 51 -2.54 -14.98 22.29
C ALA A 51 -3.19 -14.43 23.57
N GLU A 52 -3.29 -15.21 24.63
CA GLU A 52 -3.77 -14.75 25.93
C GLU A 52 -2.89 -13.63 26.49
N LYS A 53 -1.55 -13.78 26.40
CA LYS A 53 -0.61 -12.69 26.77
C LYS A 53 -0.79 -11.45 25.93
N LEU A 54 -1.11 -11.59 24.63
CA LEU A 54 -1.46 -10.47 23.78
C LEU A 54 -2.79 -9.86 24.18
N GLU A 55 -3.79 -10.63 24.61
CA GLU A 55 -5.05 -10.06 25.12
C GLU A 55 -4.90 -9.37 26.48
N THR A 56 -4.01 -9.88 27.35
CA THR A 56 -3.71 -9.24 28.64
C THR A 56 -2.76 -8.06 28.51
N GLY A 57 -1.86 -8.09 27.53
CA GLY A 57 -0.87 -7.05 27.23
C GLY A 57 -1.32 -6.05 26.17
N ALA A 58 -2.39 -6.34 25.43
CA ALA A 58 -3.09 -5.37 24.59
C ALA A 58 -3.59 -4.31 25.54
N ALA A 59 -2.94 -3.15 25.48
CA ALA A 59 -3.31 -1.99 26.26
C ALA A 59 -4.82 -1.77 26.06
N GLN A 60 -5.61 -2.00 27.12
CA GLN A 60 -7.00 -1.59 27.09
C GLN A 60 -7.04 -0.10 26.75
N PRO A 61 -7.99 0.35 25.92
CA PRO A 61 -8.09 1.76 25.57
C PRO A 61 -8.13 2.59 26.85
N THR A 62 -7.02 3.26 27.17
CA THR A 62 -6.96 4.14 28.33
C THR A 62 -7.78 5.35 27.97
N VAL A 63 -8.88 5.57 28.69
CA VAL A 63 -9.66 6.79 28.55
C VAL A 63 -8.74 7.96 28.89
N TYR A 64 -8.51 8.84 27.92
CA TYR A 64 -7.68 10.02 28.12
C TYR A 64 -8.27 10.87 29.25
N ASP A 65 -7.48 11.09 30.31
CA ASP A 65 -7.88 11.91 31.45
C ASP A 65 -6.87 13.05 31.64
N PRO A 66 -7.20 14.29 31.25
CA PRO A 66 -6.27 15.41 31.35
C PRO A 66 -5.97 15.82 32.80
N SER A 67 -6.66 15.27 33.80
CA SER A 67 -6.50 15.65 35.21
C SER A 67 -5.42 14.86 35.95
N ASN A 68 -4.96 13.74 35.41
CA ASN A 68 -4.01 12.83 36.08
C ASN A 68 -2.57 12.91 35.54
N GLY A 69 -2.30 13.86 34.65
CA GLY A 69 -1.04 13.97 33.93
C GLY A 69 -1.11 13.34 32.54
N VAL A 70 0.05 13.01 31.96
CA VAL A 70 0.12 12.31 30.67
C VAL A 70 0.96 11.07 30.86
N THR A 71 0.33 9.91 30.72
CA THR A 71 1.02 8.62 30.72
C THR A 71 1.80 8.43 29.42
N LEU A 72 2.77 7.49 29.40
CA LEU A 72 3.54 7.19 28.19
C LEU A 72 2.63 6.81 27.00
N ARG A 73 1.54 6.09 27.25
CA ARG A 73 0.59 5.67 26.21
C ARG A 73 -0.22 6.85 25.67
N GLU A 74 -0.68 7.75 26.54
CA GLU A 74 -1.37 8.97 26.11
C GLU A 74 -0.41 9.88 25.34
N ALA A 75 0.85 10.00 25.80
CA ALA A 75 1.88 10.75 25.11
C ALA A 75 2.15 10.22 23.70
N GLU A 76 2.17 8.90 23.50
CA GLU A 76 2.31 8.26 22.19
C GLU A 76 1.17 8.64 21.25
N ILE A 77 -0.09 8.55 21.70
CA ILE A 77 -1.26 8.93 20.89
C ILE A 77 -1.23 10.43 20.57
N ILE A 78 -0.91 11.27 21.55
CA ILE A 78 -0.75 12.72 21.37
C ILE A 78 0.35 12.99 20.32
N ALA A 79 1.49 12.31 20.42
CA ALA A 79 2.58 12.46 19.47
C ALA A 79 2.15 12.05 18.06
N LEU A 80 1.52 10.88 17.89
CA LEU A 80 1.02 10.40 16.60
C LEU A 80 -0.04 11.31 15.97
N PHE A 81 -0.88 11.93 16.80
CA PHE A 81 -1.93 12.83 16.34
C PHE A 81 -1.38 14.20 15.94
N PHE A 82 -0.48 14.78 16.75
CA PHE A 82 0.04 16.13 16.55
C PHE A 82 1.34 16.22 15.73
N ASN A 83 1.94 15.09 15.35
CA ASN A 83 3.11 15.07 14.49
C ASN A 83 2.82 15.72 13.13
N ALA A 84 3.51 16.83 12.85
CA ALA A 84 3.30 17.59 11.63
C ALA A 84 3.66 16.83 10.35
N GLN A 85 4.71 16.00 10.39
CA GLN A 85 5.15 15.20 9.24
C GLN A 85 4.13 14.11 8.92
N LEU A 86 3.62 13.41 9.94
CA LEU A 86 2.57 12.40 9.75
C LEU A 86 1.28 13.00 9.18
N ARG A 87 0.92 14.23 9.56
CA ARG A 87 -0.23 14.91 8.94
C ARG A 87 0.01 15.20 7.46
N VAL A 88 1.21 15.63 7.08
CA VAL A 88 1.56 15.84 5.67
C VAL A 88 1.51 14.52 4.91
N ALA A 89 2.11 13.46 5.44
CA ALA A 89 2.09 12.14 4.81
C ALA A 89 0.66 11.60 4.62
N ARG A 90 -0.21 11.75 5.63
CA ARG A 90 -1.64 11.38 5.53
C ARG A 90 -2.37 12.21 4.47
N LEU A 91 -2.06 13.50 4.33
CA LEU A 91 -2.63 14.37 3.30
C LEU A 91 -2.13 14.00 1.90
N GLU A 92 -0.86 13.67 1.75
CA GLU A 92 -0.27 13.22 0.49
C GLU A 92 -0.90 11.89 0.05
N ALA A 93 -1.14 10.96 0.98
CA ALA A 93 -1.84 9.70 0.71
C ALA A 93 -3.31 9.88 0.30
N ALA A 94 -3.93 11.03 0.57
CA ALA A 94 -5.29 11.32 0.10
C ALA A 94 -5.37 11.51 -1.43
N VAL A 95 -4.28 11.90 -2.08
CA VAL A 95 -4.21 12.09 -3.54
C VAL A 95 -4.37 10.77 -4.32
N PRO A 96 -3.58 9.71 -4.06
CA PRO A 96 -3.77 8.42 -4.73
C PRO A 96 -5.08 7.75 -4.32
N LEU A 97 -5.58 7.97 -3.10
CA LEU A 97 -6.92 7.51 -2.69
C LEU A 97 -8.03 8.14 -3.55
N ALA A 98 -8.00 9.46 -3.73
CA ALA A 98 -8.96 10.14 -4.60
C ALA A 98 -8.80 9.72 -6.08
N SER A 99 -7.57 9.42 -6.50
CA SER A 99 -7.31 8.91 -7.85
C SER A 99 -7.91 7.51 -8.04
N ALA A 100 -7.81 6.64 -7.04
CA ALA A 100 -8.44 5.32 -7.06
C ALA A 100 -9.97 5.40 -7.06
N GLU A 101 -10.57 6.33 -6.31
CA GLU A 101 -12.02 6.55 -6.28
C GLU A 101 -12.61 6.92 -7.66
N HIS A 102 -11.83 7.60 -8.49
CA HIS A 102 -12.25 8.06 -9.81
C HIS A 102 -11.62 7.29 -10.98
N ALA A 103 -10.79 6.27 -10.69
CA ALA A 103 -10.21 5.43 -11.73
C ALA A 103 -11.25 4.49 -12.34
N GLY A 104 -11.03 4.09 -13.60
CA GLY A 104 -11.95 3.18 -14.30
C GLY A 104 -13.30 3.80 -14.69
N LEU A 105 -13.55 5.06 -14.33
CA LEU A 105 -14.73 5.79 -14.80
C LEU A 105 -14.71 5.93 -16.32
N TRP A 106 -15.90 5.82 -16.92
CA TRP A 106 -16.07 6.05 -18.34
C TRP A 106 -15.81 7.52 -18.64
N GLN A 107 -14.92 7.77 -19.60
CA GLN A 107 -14.45 9.12 -19.89
C GLN A 107 -15.52 9.98 -20.57
N ASP A 108 -16.46 9.37 -21.30
CA ASP A 108 -17.32 10.08 -22.25
C ASP A 108 -18.72 9.47 -22.49
N PRO A 109 -19.66 9.55 -21.53
CA PRO A 109 -21.07 9.64 -21.89
C PRO A 109 -21.41 11.09 -22.25
N GLU A 110 -21.50 11.41 -23.54
CA GLU A 110 -21.94 12.72 -24.02
C GLU A 110 -23.45 12.69 -24.29
N LEU A 111 -24.18 13.61 -23.65
CA LEU A 111 -25.60 13.86 -23.88
C LEU A 111 -25.75 15.07 -24.78
N SER A 112 -26.36 14.88 -25.95
CA SER A 112 -26.70 15.96 -26.87
C SER A 112 -28.21 16.19 -26.88
N ALA A 113 -28.62 17.45 -27.01
CA ALA A 113 -30.00 17.83 -27.27
C ALA A 113 -30.00 18.94 -28.31
N ASP A 114 -30.77 18.75 -29.37
CA ASP A 114 -30.82 19.64 -30.52
C ASP A 114 -32.26 20.02 -30.85
N THR A 115 -32.42 21.27 -31.29
CA THR A 115 -33.70 21.80 -31.74
C THR A 115 -33.48 22.41 -33.11
N LEU A 116 -34.21 21.92 -34.10
CA LEU A 116 -34.07 22.34 -35.49
C LEU A 116 -35.41 22.88 -35.96
N ARG A 117 -35.36 23.92 -36.80
CA ARG A 117 -36.53 24.46 -37.49
C ARG A 117 -36.35 24.34 -39.00
N VAL A 118 -37.26 23.61 -39.64
CA VAL A 118 -37.39 23.56 -41.09
C VAL A 118 -37.84 24.94 -41.58
N LEU A 119 -37.09 25.53 -42.52
CA LEU A 119 -37.37 26.86 -43.08
C LEU A 119 -38.38 26.82 -44.23
N ASP A 120 -38.64 25.65 -44.77
CA ASP A 120 -39.64 25.42 -45.82
C ASP A 120 -41.06 25.41 -45.23
N SER A 121 -42.07 25.63 -46.07
CA SER A 121 -43.48 25.66 -45.63
C SER A 121 -44.00 24.24 -45.38
N VAL A 122 -43.84 23.76 -44.14
CA VAL A 122 -44.35 22.48 -43.66
C VAL A 122 -45.26 22.67 -42.44
N ASP A 123 -46.23 21.77 -42.25
CA ASP A 123 -47.21 21.86 -41.14
C ASP A 123 -46.53 21.76 -39.75
N GLU A 124 -45.49 20.94 -39.62
CA GLU A 124 -44.67 20.81 -38.41
C GLU A 124 -43.21 21.19 -38.67
N PRO A 125 -42.82 22.47 -38.46
CA PRO A 125 -41.48 22.93 -38.79
C PRO A 125 -40.43 22.61 -37.70
N TRP A 126 -40.82 22.16 -36.51
CA TRP A 126 -39.89 21.94 -35.40
C TRP A 126 -39.51 20.47 -35.25
N ILE A 127 -38.22 20.21 -35.11
CA ILE A 127 -37.64 18.90 -34.85
C ILE A 127 -36.86 18.99 -33.54
N LEU A 128 -37.10 18.04 -32.64
CA LEU A 128 -36.40 17.90 -31.37
C LEU A 128 -35.60 16.60 -31.40
N GLY A 129 -34.29 16.69 -31.22
CA GLY A 129 -33.37 15.57 -31.14
C GLY A 129 -32.74 15.46 -29.75
N ALA A 130 -32.49 14.23 -29.32
CA ALA A 130 -31.65 13.93 -28.18
C ALA A 130 -30.75 12.75 -28.53
N GLY A 131 -29.49 12.82 -28.12
CA GLY A 131 -28.47 11.81 -28.40
C GLY A 131 -27.70 11.43 -27.15
N LEU A 132 -27.26 10.18 -27.11
CA LEU A 132 -26.28 9.67 -26.15
C LEU A 132 -25.13 9.08 -26.96
N SER A 133 -23.93 9.62 -26.78
CA SER A 133 -22.70 9.06 -27.34
C SER A 133 -21.87 8.45 -26.22
N ILE A 134 -21.42 7.20 -26.42
CA ILE A 134 -20.57 6.47 -25.49
C ILE A 134 -19.46 5.75 -26.24
N THR A 135 -18.24 5.82 -25.73
CA THR A 135 -17.15 4.96 -26.23
C THR A 135 -17.18 3.62 -25.49
N ILE A 136 -17.32 2.52 -26.23
CA ILE A 136 -17.34 1.16 -25.64
C ILE A 136 -15.89 0.68 -25.39
N PRO A 137 -15.48 0.44 -24.13
CA PRO A 137 -14.12 0.02 -23.81
C PRO A 137 -13.94 -1.48 -24.06
N LEU A 138 -13.50 -1.87 -25.26
CA LEU A 138 -13.28 -3.28 -25.61
C LEU A 138 -11.95 -3.86 -25.11
N SER A 139 -10.99 -3.01 -24.75
CA SER A 139 -9.61 -3.44 -24.45
C SER A 139 -9.34 -3.79 -22.98
N GLY A 140 -10.33 -3.63 -22.09
CA GLY A 140 -10.13 -3.79 -20.64
C GLY A 140 -9.27 -2.69 -20.00
N ARG A 141 -8.89 -1.65 -20.75
CA ARG A 141 -8.07 -0.53 -20.29
C ARG A 141 -8.56 0.07 -18.97
N LEU A 142 -9.87 0.27 -18.83
CA LEU A 142 -10.45 0.88 -17.63
C LEU A 142 -10.21 0.05 -16.37
N GLY A 143 -10.35 -1.29 -16.46
CA GLY A 143 -10.05 -2.17 -15.34
C GLY A 143 -8.56 -2.14 -14.96
N ALA A 144 -7.67 -2.09 -15.95
CA ALA A 144 -6.24 -1.94 -15.69
C ALA A 144 -5.88 -0.58 -15.05
N GLU A 145 -6.60 0.48 -15.41
CA GLU A 145 -6.45 1.81 -14.77
C GLU A 145 -6.94 1.78 -13.31
N GLU A 146 -8.08 1.13 -13.04
CA GLU A 146 -8.63 0.94 -11.70
C GLU A 146 -7.70 0.11 -10.80
N ASP A 147 -7.20 -1.03 -11.31
CA ASP A 147 -6.27 -1.89 -10.59
C ASP A 147 -4.98 -1.15 -10.24
N LYS A 148 -4.45 -0.39 -11.19
CA LYS A 148 -3.24 0.41 -11.00
C LYS A 148 -3.47 1.47 -9.92
N ALA A 149 -4.54 2.26 -10.03
CA ALA A 149 -4.81 3.33 -9.08
C ALA A 149 -5.06 2.78 -7.66
N SER A 150 -5.75 1.64 -7.56
CA SER A 150 -5.96 0.93 -6.31
C SER A 150 -4.65 0.46 -5.67
N ALA A 151 -3.73 -0.08 -6.47
CA ALA A 151 -2.41 -0.49 -5.99
C ALA A 151 -1.59 0.71 -5.50
N GLU A 152 -1.63 1.84 -6.21
CA GLU A 152 -0.97 3.09 -5.82
C GLU A 152 -1.54 3.65 -4.50
N ALA A 153 -2.87 3.61 -4.32
CA ALA A 153 -3.51 4.02 -3.07
C ALA A 153 -3.11 3.12 -1.88
N LEU A 154 -3.06 1.80 -2.09
CA LEU A 154 -2.62 0.86 -1.06
C LEU A 154 -1.15 1.06 -0.69
N ALA A 155 -0.28 1.33 -1.67
CA ALA A 155 1.12 1.64 -1.42
C ALA A 155 1.27 2.90 -0.56
N ALA A 156 0.56 3.98 -0.89
CA ALA A 156 0.59 5.22 -0.11
C ALA A 156 0.09 5.03 1.33
N LEU A 157 -0.95 4.22 1.54
CA LEU A 157 -1.41 3.86 2.88
C LEU A 157 -0.40 3.02 3.66
N ALA A 158 0.34 2.13 2.98
CA ALA A 158 1.40 1.36 3.59
C ALA A 158 2.58 2.24 4.03
N GLU A 159 2.97 3.22 3.21
CA GLU A 159 4.01 4.20 3.55
C GLU A 159 3.64 5.04 4.77
N VAL A 160 2.40 5.53 4.85
CA VAL A 160 1.91 6.25 6.03
C VAL A 160 1.97 5.35 7.27
N ARG A 161 1.55 4.09 7.15
CA ARG A 161 1.60 3.13 8.26
C ARG A 161 3.05 2.89 8.70
N GLU A 162 3.97 2.73 7.77
CA GLU A 162 5.39 2.59 8.10
C GLU A 162 5.89 3.79 8.90
N GLN A 163 5.53 5.02 8.53
CA GLN A 163 5.92 6.22 9.29
C GLN A 163 5.26 6.33 10.67
N GLU A 164 4.08 5.75 10.87
CA GLU A 164 3.40 5.73 12.17
C GLU A 164 4.02 4.74 13.16
N TRP A 165 4.64 3.66 12.65
CA TRP A 165 5.06 2.52 13.48
C TRP A 165 6.55 2.17 13.42
N LEU A 166 7.36 2.87 12.60
CA LEU A 166 8.84 2.82 12.58
C LEU A 166 9.45 3.96 13.41
#